data_AF-A0A1H5KTA8-F1
#
_entry.id   AF-A0A1H5KTA8-F1
#
_cell.length_a   1.000
_cell.length_b   1.000
_cell.length_c   1.000
_cell.angle_alpha   90.00
_cell.angle_beta   90.00
_cell.angle_gamma   90.00
#
_symmetry.space_group_name_H-M   'P 1'
#
loop_
_entity.id
_entity.type
_entity.pdbx_description
1 polymer ?
#
loop_
_entity_poly.entity_id
_entity_poly.type
_entity_poly.pdbx_seq_one_letter_code
_entity_poly.pdbx_strand_id
1 'polypeptide(L)'
;MTSLGTGKMSKPGKFSGLGTIVLAIVFLVALVFAANNSTVLGWVIAIIAFGWLALSTVVYIGVHKAAAFGARQVALAQAQMAQQNSANAPADGGTRLVSQDSGSRSAEKARDLKLDHSFKIINVQIGVVNEYLGKDPQMVARALETINITAANGRGMINPDWEAQEAKMDAAMARKNAERAAAQEGSATPKPGSGKADGGGDEAVSGVILD
;
A
#
# COMPACT_ATOMS: atom_id res chain seq x y z
N MET A 1 16.77 -9.50 -35.82
CA MET A 1 15.37 -9.02 -35.90
C MET A 1 14.45 -10.23 -35.81
N THR A 2 13.98 -10.55 -34.60
CA THR A 2 13.13 -11.72 -34.34
C THR A 2 11.74 -11.20 -34.01
N SER A 3 10.80 -11.47 -34.92
CA SER A 3 9.40 -11.05 -34.87
C SER A 3 8.69 -11.71 -33.69
N LEU A 4 8.22 -10.91 -32.72
CA LEU A 4 7.31 -11.39 -31.67
C LEU A 4 5.91 -11.49 -32.26
N GLY A 5 5.41 -12.72 -32.35
CA GLY A 5 4.05 -13.02 -32.76
C GLY A 5 3.02 -12.38 -31.82
N THR A 6 2.19 -11.50 -32.40
CA THR A 6 0.99 -10.94 -31.77
C THR A 6 -0.03 -12.04 -31.51
N GLY A 7 -0.08 -12.54 -30.26
CA GLY A 7 -1.15 -13.42 -29.80
C GLY A 7 -2.49 -12.69 -29.83
N LYS A 8 -3.29 -12.91 -30.87
CA LYS A 8 -4.71 -12.52 -30.89
C LYS A 8 -5.43 -13.30 -29.79
N MET A 9 -5.80 -12.64 -28.71
CA MET A 9 -6.75 -13.18 -27.74
C MET A 9 -8.11 -13.37 -28.43
N SER A 10 -8.45 -14.61 -28.72
CA SER A 10 -9.77 -15.04 -29.16
C SER A 10 -10.80 -14.65 -28.10
N LYS A 11 -11.77 -13.80 -28.45
CA LYS A 11 -12.95 -13.56 -27.60
C LYS A 11 -13.62 -14.90 -27.31
N PRO A 12 -14.01 -15.20 -26.05
CA PRO A 12 -14.77 -16.41 -25.76
C PRO A 12 -16.05 -16.37 -26.59
N GLY A 13 -16.14 -17.32 -27.53
CA GLY A 13 -17.29 -17.44 -28.43
C GLY A 13 -18.56 -17.73 -27.63
N LYS A 14 -19.68 -17.22 -28.12
CA LYS A 14 -21.05 -17.46 -27.60
C LYS A 14 -21.38 -18.95 -27.43
N PHE A 15 -20.58 -19.84 -28.02
CA PHE A 15 -20.62 -21.29 -27.88
C PHE A 15 -20.26 -21.82 -26.48
N SER A 16 -19.50 -21.07 -25.67
CA SER A 16 -19.21 -21.49 -24.28
C SER A 16 -20.47 -21.48 -23.40
N GLY A 17 -21.43 -20.59 -23.68
CA GLY A 17 -22.73 -20.57 -22.99
C GLY A 17 -23.66 -21.70 -23.42
N LEU A 18 -23.58 -22.16 -24.67
CA LEU A 18 -24.46 -23.22 -25.16
C LEU A 18 -24.11 -24.58 -24.56
N GLY A 19 -22.80 -24.88 -24.42
CA GLY A 19 -22.33 -26.12 -23.80
C GLY A 19 -22.73 -26.24 -22.32
N THR A 20 -22.71 -25.12 -21.59
CA THR A 20 -23.11 -25.08 -20.17
C THR A 20 -24.62 -25.28 -19.99
N ILE A 21 -25.44 -24.72 -20.89
CA ILE A 21 -26.90 -24.94 -20.87
C ILE A 21 -27.25 -26.41 -21.14
N VAL A 22 -26.62 -27.03 -22.14
CA VAL A 22 -26.86 -28.44 -22.48
C VAL A 22 -26.46 -29.36 -21.32
N LEU A 23 -25.32 -29.11 -20.68
CA LEU A 23 -24.90 -29.87 -19.50
C LEU A 23 -25.86 -29.69 -18.31
N ALA A 24 -26.38 -28.49 -18.10
CA ALA A 24 -27.37 -28.23 -17.05
C ALA A 24 -28.68 -29.02 -17.29
N ILE A 25 -29.13 -29.12 -18.54
CA ILE A 25 -30.32 -29.90 -18.91
C ILE A 25 -30.07 -31.40 -18.68
N VAL A 26 -28.93 -31.93 -19.14
CA VAL A 26 -28.56 -33.35 -18.92
C VAL A 26 -28.50 -33.68 -17.43
N PHE A 27 -27.93 -32.78 -16.62
CA PHE A 27 -27.88 -32.94 -15.17
C PHE A 27 -29.27 -32.96 -14.53
N LEU A 28 -30.17 -32.06 -14.93
CA LEU A 28 -31.57 -32.06 -14.48
C LEU A 28 -32.30 -33.36 -14.83
N VAL A 29 -32.10 -33.87 -16.05
CA VAL A 29 -32.69 -35.15 -16.49
C VAL A 29 -32.17 -36.31 -15.65
N ALA A 30 -30.86 -36.38 -15.39
CA ALA A 30 -30.26 -37.39 -14.53
C ALA A 30 -30.81 -37.32 -13.09
N LEU A 31 -31.03 -36.12 -12.58
CA LEU A 31 -31.60 -35.87 -11.24
C LEU A 31 -33.03 -36.39 -11.13
N VAL A 32 -33.86 -36.15 -12.15
CA VAL A 32 -35.24 -36.64 -12.20
C VAL A 32 -35.28 -38.16 -12.31
N PHE A 33 -34.41 -38.78 -13.12
CA PHE A 33 -34.31 -40.24 -13.20
C PHE A 33 -33.80 -40.88 -11.91
N ALA A 34 -32.89 -40.23 -11.19
CA ALA A 34 -32.44 -40.68 -9.86
C ALA A 34 -33.56 -40.58 -8.81
N ALA A 35 -34.37 -39.52 -8.87
CA ALA A 35 -35.51 -39.34 -7.97
C ALA A 35 -36.67 -40.32 -8.25
N ASN A 36 -36.84 -40.74 -9.51
CA ASN A 36 -37.93 -41.62 -9.93
C ASN A 36 -37.73 -43.10 -9.51
N ASN A 37 -36.50 -43.55 -9.25
CA ASN A 37 -36.21 -44.95 -8.89
C ASN A 37 -36.38 -45.27 -7.38
N SER A 38 -37.18 -44.49 -6.64
CA SER A 38 -37.60 -44.75 -5.25
C SER A 38 -36.47 -44.96 -4.23
N THR A 39 -35.79 -43.88 -3.85
CA THR A 39 -35.04 -43.78 -2.58
C THR A 39 -35.09 -42.33 -2.10
N VAL A 40 -35.43 -42.09 -0.83
CA VAL A 40 -35.45 -40.75 -0.19
C VAL A 40 -34.17 -39.96 -0.48
N LEU A 41 -33.05 -40.66 -0.62
CA LEU A 41 -31.74 -40.15 -1.02
C LEU A 41 -31.76 -39.38 -2.37
N GLY A 42 -32.49 -39.86 -3.37
CA GLY A 42 -32.59 -39.19 -4.68
C GLY A 42 -33.30 -37.84 -4.58
N TRP A 43 -34.36 -37.76 -3.77
CA TRP A 43 -35.06 -36.50 -3.50
C TRP A 43 -34.24 -35.51 -2.67
N VAL A 44 -33.45 -36.01 -1.70
CA VAL A 44 -32.52 -35.17 -0.92
C VAL A 44 -31.45 -34.57 -1.83
N ILE A 45 -30.81 -35.39 -2.67
CA ILE A 45 -29.82 -34.92 -3.64
C ILE A 45 -30.48 -33.95 -4.63
N ALA A 46 -31.71 -34.20 -5.06
CA ALA A 46 -32.44 -33.32 -5.96
C ALA A 46 -32.66 -31.92 -5.37
N ILE A 47 -33.10 -31.82 -4.12
CA ILE A 47 -33.32 -30.54 -3.45
C ILE A 47 -31.99 -29.79 -3.27
N ILE A 48 -30.93 -30.49 -2.81
CA ILE A 48 -29.62 -29.87 -2.60
C ILE A 48 -29.05 -29.36 -3.93
N ALA A 49 -29.10 -30.18 -4.98
CA ALA A 49 -28.63 -29.81 -6.31
C ALA A 49 -29.42 -28.63 -6.89
N PHE A 50 -30.74 -28.62 -6.72
CA PHE A 50 -31.60 -27.51 -7.14
C PHE A 50 -31.26 -26.22 -6.38
N GLY A 51 -31.00 -26.31 -5.08
CA GLY A 51 -30.52 -25.18 -4.27
C GLY A 51 -29.22 -24.58 -4.79
N TRP A 52 -28.24 -25.44 -5.14
CA TRP A 52 -26.98 -24.99 -5.74
C TRP A 52 -27.15 -24.38 -7.13
N LEU A 53 -28.04 -24.95 -7.96
CA LEU A 53 -28.34 -24.41 -9.28
C LEU A 53 -28.96 -23.01 -9.19
N ALA A 54 -29.94 -22.84 -8.29
CA ALA A 54 -30.58 -21.56 -8.04
C ALA A 54 -29.57 -20.52 -7.55
N LEU A 55 -28.74 -20.89 -6.57
CA LEU A 55 -27.68 -20.03 -6.04
C LEU A 55 -26.69 -19.61 -7.15
N SER A 56 -26.22 -20.56 -7.95
CA SER A 56 -25.32 -20.30 -9.07
C SER A 56 -25.94 -19.35 -10.10
N THR A 57 -27.22 -19.54 -10.40
CA THR A 57 -27.97 -18.68 -11.34
C THR A 57 -28.10 -17.26 -10.79
N VAL A 58 -28.41 -17.08 -9.51
CA VAL A 58 -28.47 -15.76 -8.86
C VAL A 58 -27.12 -15.07 -8.91
N VAL A 59 -26.03 -15.77 -8.58
CA VAL A 59 -24.66 -15.23 -8.65
C VAL A 59 -24.30 -14.84 -10.09
N TYR A 60 -24.59 -15.72 -11.06
CA TYR A 60 -24.33 -15.44 -12.47
C TYR A 60 -25.06 -14.18 -12.95
N ILE A 61 -26.35 -14.06 -12.65
CA ILE A 61 -27.14 -12.88 -12.99
C ILE A 61 -26.59 -11.64 -12.27
N GLY A 62 -26.22 -11.75 -10.99
CA GLY A 62 -25.64 -10.67 -10.21
C GLY A 62 -24.35 -10.13 -10.82
N VAL A 63 -23.41 -11.01 -11.14
CA VAL A 63 -22.14 -10.64 -11.80
C VAL A 63 -22.39 -10.07 -13.19
N HIS A 64 -23.28 -10.66 -13.98
CA HIS A 64 -23.56 -10.19 -15.33
C HIS A 64 -24.23 -8.80 -15.33
N LYS A 65 -25.18 -8.56 -14.41
CA LYS A 65 -25.82 -7.25 -14.24
C LYS A 65 -24.84 -6.21 -13.68
N ALA A 66 -23.98 -6.58 -12.74
CA ALA A 66 -22.94 -5.70 -12.21
C ALA A 66 -21.90 -5.31 -13.28
N ALA A 67 -21.47 -6.27 -14.10
CA ALA A 67 -20.57 -6.02 -15.22
C ALA A 67 -21.22 -5.11 -16.28
N ALA A 68 -22.50 -5.33 -16.61
CA ALA A 68 -23.24 -4.47 -17.53
C ALA A 68 -23.40 -3.04 -16.99
N PHE A 69 -23.60 -2.88 -15.68
CA PHE A 69 -23.67 -1.57 -15.03
C PHE A 69 -22.30 -0.88 -15.00
N GLY A 70 -21.24 -1.60 -14.64
CA GLY A 70 -19.87 -1.08 -14.65
C GLY A 70 -19.42 -0.63 -16.03
N ALA A 71 -19.72 -1.40 -17.09
CA ALA A 71 -19.41 -1.02 -18.46
C ALA A 71 -20.11 0.30 -18.88
N ARG A 72 -21.34 0.54 -18.41
CA ARG A 72 -22.07 1.80 -18.65
C ARG A 72 -21.46 2.96 -17.89
N GLN A 73 -21.06 2.77 -16.64
CA GLN A 73 -20.38 3.82 -15.86
C GLN A 73 -19.03 4.21 -16.46
N VAL A 74 -18.26 3.23 -16.93
CA VAL A 74 -16.99 3.49 -17.64
C VAL A 74 -17.24 4.20 -18.96
N ALA A 75 -18.27 3.83 -19.73
CA ALA A 75 -18.62 4.52 -20.97
C ALA A 75 -19.05 5.97 -20.72
N LEU A 76 -19.82 6.24 -19.66
CA LEU A 76 -20.21 7.60 -19.28
C LEU A 76 -19.02 8.42 -18.79
N ALA A 77 -18.13 7.85 -17.97
CA ALA A 77 -16.90 8.51 -17.52
C ALA A 77 -15.96 8.81 -18.71
N GLN A 78 -15.84 7.89 -19.65
CA GLN A 78 -15.08 8.12 -20.89
C GLN A 78 -15.72 9.19 -21.77
N ALA A 79 -17.05 9.22 -21.89
CA ALA A 79 -17.77 10.25 -22.63
C ALA A 79 -17.62 11.64 -21.97
N GLN A 80 -17.67 11.73 -20.64
CA GLN A 80 -17.42 12.96 -19.89
C GLN A 80 -15.98 13.44 -20.07
N MET A 81 -15.00 12.53 -20.01
CA MET A 81 -13.59 12.86 -20.23
C MET A 81 -13.31 13.26 -21.68
N ALA A 82 -13.94 12.62 -22.66
CA ALA A 82 -13.87 13.00 -24.07
C ALA A 82 -14.50 14.38 -24.31
N GLN A 83 -15.65 14.66 -23.69
CA GLN A 83 -16.32 15.95 -23.80
C GLN A 83 -15.53 17.08 -23.13
N GLN A 84 -14.86 16.80 -22.01
CA GLN A 84 -13.98 17.77 -21.34
C GLN A 84 -12.68 18.01 -22.12
N ASN A 85 -12.21 17.02 -22.87
CA ASN A 85 -11.09 17.18 -23.81
C ASN A 85 -11.51 17.98 -25.07
N SER A 86 -12.75 17.84 -25.53
CA SER A 86 -13.32 18.61 -26.64
C SER A 86 -13.72 20.04 -26.26
N ALA A 87 -14.16 20.27 -25.02
CA ALA A 87 -14.49 21.61 -24.51
C ALA A 87 -13.23 22.47 -24.26
N ASN A 88 -12.06 21.84 -24.12
CA ASN A 88 -10.75 22.48 -24.00
C ASN A 88 -9.91 22.35 -25.30
N ALA A 89 -10.55 22.14 -26.45
CA ALA A 89 -9.87 22.18 -27.75
C ALA A 89 -9.57 23.65 -28.12
N PRO A 90 -8.30 24.09 -28.17
CA PRO A 90 -7.94 25.40 -28.68
C PRO A 90 -8.10 25.35 -30.20
N ALA A 91 -8.77 26.34 -30.77
CA ALA A 91 -8.75 26.61 -32.19
C ALA A 91 -7.41 27.26 -32.56
N ASP A 92 -6.29 26.57 -32.37
CA ASP A 92 -5.04 27.00 -32.99
C ASP A 92 -4.02 25.87 -33.07
N GLY A 93 -3.35 25.78 -34.21
CA GLY A 93 -2.41 24.72 -34.61
C GLY A 93 -1.07 24.77 -33.88
N GLY A 94 -1.08 24.80 -32.55
CA GLY A 94 0.13 24.74 -31.72
C GLY A 94 0.45 23.31 -31.28
N THR A 95 1.72 22.92 -31.39
CA THR A 95 2.26 21.64 -30.95
C THR A 95 1.86 21.35 -29.50
N ARG A 96 0.93 20.41 -29.29
CA ARG A 96 0.59 19.93 -27.94
C ARG A 96 1.72 19.04 -27.42
N LEU A 97 2.26 19.41 -26.25
CA LEU A 97 2.98 18.46 -25.41
C LEU A 97 2.01 17.33 -25.08
N VAL A 98 2.25 16.14 -25.64
CA VAL A 98 1.56 14.92 -25.23
C VAL A 98 1.81 14.78 -23.73
N SER A 99 0.72 14.80 -22.98
CA SER A 99 0.71 14.84 -21.52
C SER A 99 1.76 13.94 -20.90
N GLN A 100 2.60 14.55 -20.08
CA GLN A 100 3.44 13.96 -19.04
C GLN A 100 2.56 13.26 -17.96
N ASP A 101 1.59 12.46 -18.38
CA ASP A 101 0.48 12.00 -17.53
C ASP A 101 0.21 10.51 -17.78
N SER A 102 0.31 10.02 -19.01
CA SER A 102 0.30 8.56 -19.27
C SER A 102 1.61 7.89 -18.83
N GLY A 103 2.75 8.54 -19.04
CA GLY A 103 4.06 8.12 -18.53
C GLY A 103 4.20 8.33 -17.02
N SER A 104 3.70 9.45 -16.49
CA SER A 104 3.74 9.77 -15.05
C SER A 104 2.88 8.81 -14.24
N ARG A 105 1.61 8.58 -14.62
CA ARG A 105 0.76 7.61 -13.92
C ARG A 105 1.27 6.18 -13.99
N SER A 106 1.89 5.79 -15.11
CA SER A 106 2.54 4.47 -15.23
C SER A 106 3.76 4.36 -14.31
N ALA A 107 4.59 5.41 -14.24
CA ALA A 107 5.75 5.47 -13.34
C ALA A 107 5.33 5.54 -11.86
N GLU A 108 4.28 6.28 -11.53
CA GLU A 108 3.67 6.34 -10.20
C GLU A 108 3.13 4.96 -9.80
N LYS A 109 2.37 4.30 -10.68
CA LYS A 109 1.88 2.94 -10.41
C LYS A 109 3.01 1.93 -10.24
N ALA A 110 4.09 2.04 -11.02
CA ALA A 110 5.26 1.19 -10.88
C ALA A 110 6.01 1.45 -9.56
N ARG A 111 6.07 2.72 -9.13
CA ARG A 111 6.62 3.11 -7.83
C ARG A 111 5.77 2.57 -6.69
N ASP A 112 4.45 2.71 -6.75
CA ASP A 112 3.53 2.23 -5.73
C ASP A 112 3.60 0.71 -5.57
N LEU A 113 3.75 -0.03 -6.68
CA LEU A 113 3.95 -1.49 -6.65
C LEU A 113 5.29 -1.88 -6.01
N LYS A 114 6.36 -1.11 -6.24
CA LYS A 114 7.66 -1.33 -5.57
C LYS A 114 7.59 -1.00 -4.08
N LEU A 115 6.89 0.08 -3.71
CA LEU A 115 6.68 0.48 -2.32
C LEU A 115 5.86 -0.57 -1.56
N ASP A 116 4.79 -1.09 -2.16
CA ASP A 116 4.01 -2.19 -1.59
C ASP A 116 4.89 -3.43 -1.30
N HIS A 117 5.76 -3.77 -2.25
CA HIS A 117 6.73 -4.86 -2.06
C HIS A 117 7.72 -4.57 -0.93
N SER A 118 8.26 -3.35 -0.84
CA SER A 118 9.14 -2.93 0.26
C SER A 118 8.44 -3.05 1.62
N PHE A 119 7.18 -2.62 1.74
CA PHE A 119 6.41 -2.75 2.98
C PHE A 119 6.13 -4.21 3.35
N LYS A 120 5.87 -5.06 2.36
CA LYS A 120 5.72 -6.50 2.60
C LYS A 120 7.00 -7.13 3.18
N ILE A 121 8.18 -6.77 2.67
CA ILE A 121 9.46 -7.24 3.20
C ILE A 121 9.61 -6.80 4.66
N ILE A 122 9.34 -5.53 4.97
CA ILE A 122 9.41 -5.01 6.35
C ILE A 122 8.48 -5.81 7.27
N ASN A 123 7.25 -6.11 6.86
CA ASN A 123 6.31 -6.89 7.65
C ASN A 123 6.81 -8.31 7.94
N VAL A 124 7.42 -8.97 6.95
CA VAL A 124 8.05 -10.30 7.15
C VAL A 124 9.18 -10.20 8.16
N GLN A 125 10.04 -9.19 8.04
CA GLN A 125 11.18 -9.02 8.95
C GLN A 125 10.75 -8.62 10.37
N ILE A 126 9.65 -7.89 10.54
CA ILE A 126 9.06 -7.65 11.87
C ILE A 126 8.61 -8.98 12.48
N GLY A 127 8.04 -9.90 11.70
CA GLY A 127 7.72 -11.26 12.14
C GLY A 127 8.97 -12.00 12.64
N VAL A 128 10.07 -11.94 11.89
CA VAL A 128 11.37 -12.52 12.29
C VAL A 128 11.88 -11.87 13.58
N VAL A 129 11.82 -10.54 13.72
CA VAL A 129 12.23 -9.86 14.95
C VAL A 129 11.42 -10.38 16.13
N ASN A 130 10.09 -10.42 16.03
CA ASN A 130 9.23 -10.89 17.12
C ASN A 130 9.48 -12.36 17.47
N GLU A 131 9.77 -13.20 16.47
CA GLU A 131 10.01 -14.63 16.68
C GLU A 131 11.35 -14.90 17.39
N TYR A 132 12.39 -14.14 17.05
CA TYR A 132 13.75 -14.35 17.55
C TYR A 132 14.16 -13.39 18.68
N LEU A 133 13.31 -12.44 19.05
CA LEU A 133 13.55 -11.54 20.17
C LEU A 133 13.75 -12.34 21.46
N GLY A 134 14.88 -12.11 22.14
CA GLY A 134 15.27 -12.85 23.34
C GLY A 134 15.76 -14.28 23.11
N LYS A 135 15.76 -14.78 21.86
CA LYS A 135 16.25 -16.11 21.50
C LYS A 135 17.57 -16.04 20.74
N ASP A 136 17.62 -15.26 19.66
CA ASP A 136 18.81 -15.09 18.83
C ASP A 136 19.02 -13.61 18.46
N PRO A 137 19.94 -12.92 19.15
CA PRO A 137 20.21 -11.51 18.88
C PRO A 137 20.85 -11.27 17.51
N GLN A 138 21.54 -12.26 16.92
CA GLN A 138 22.14 -12.12 15.59
C GLN A 138 21.08 -12.17 14.49
N MET A 139 20.06 -13.03 14.65
CA MET A 139 18.91 -13.05 13.74
C MET A 139 18.10 -11.76 13.82
N VAL A 140 17.89 -11.23 15.03
CA VAL A 140 17.23 -9.93 15.22
C VAL A 140 18.03 -8.81 14.57
N ALA A 141 19.35 -8.75 14.77
CA ALA A 141 20.20 -7.72 14.17
C ALA A 141 20.13 -7.72 12.63
N ARG A 142 20.18 -8.89 12.00
CA ARG A 142 20.06 -9.03 10.54
C ARG A 142 18.68 -8.62 10.01
N ALA A 143 17.62 -8.98 10.75
CA ALA A 143 16.27 -8.57 10.41
C ALA A 143 16.10 -7.04 10.47
N LEU A 144 16.62 -6.41 11.54
CA LEU A 144 16.63 -4.96 11.69
C LEU A 144 17.46 -4.26 10.60
N GLU A 145 18.61 -4.80 10.24
CA GLU A 145 19.43 -4.30 9.13
C GLU A 145 18.66 -4.33 7.80
N THR A 146 17.97 -5.43 7.53
CA THR A 146 17.13 -5.56 6.32
C THR A 146 15.99 -4.53 6.32
N ILE A 147 15.34 -4.33 7.47
CA ILE A 147 14.28 -3.32 7.64
C ILE A 147 14.85 -1.93 7.34
N ASN A 148 16.02 -1.60 7.86
CA ASN A 148 16.66 -0.31 7.65
C ASN A 148 16.99 -0.07 6.17
N ILE A 149 17.63 -1.04 5.51
CA ILE A 149 17.97 -0.95 4.07
C ILE A 149 16.69 -0.81 3.23
N THR A 150 15.66 -1.59 3.54
CA THR A 150 14.38 -1.56 2.80
C THR A 150 13.65 -0.24 2.99
N ALA A 151 13.64 0.30 4.21
CA ALA A 151 13.04 1.58 4.53
C ALA A 151 13.76 2.74 3.84
N ALA A 152 15.10 2.74 3.82
CA ALA A 152 15.89 3.75 3.11
C ALA A 152 15.60 3.73 1.59
N ASN A 153 15.59 2.54 0.98
CA ASN A 153 15.23 2.38 -0.43
C ASN A 153 13.78 2.82 -0.72
N GLY A 154 12.84 2.47 0.15
CA GLY A 154 11.44 2.91 0.07
C GLY A 154 11.30 4.43 0.14
N ARG A 155 12.01 5.05 1.08
CA ARG A 155 11.99 6.50 1.27
C ARG A 155 12.60 7.24 0.09
N GLY A 156 13.70 6.75 -0.48
CA GLY A 156 14.29 7.30 -1.71
C GLY A 156 13.35 7.21 -2.93
N MET A 157 12.47 6.22 -2.99
CA MET A 157 11.44 6.16 -4.03
C MET A 157 10.36 7.23 -3.88
N ILE A 158 10.03 7.64 -2.64
CA ILE A 158 9.02 8.67 -2.35
C ILE A 158 9.60 10.07 -2.51
N ASN A 159 10.79 10.30 -1.97
CA ASN A 159 11.50 11.56 -2.05
C ASN A 159 12.97 11.28 -2.42
N PRO A 160 13.37 11.45 -3.69
CA PRO A 160 14.73 11.14 -4.13
C PRO A 160 15.80 12.05 -3.50
N ASP A 161 15.41 13.24 -3.03
CA ASP A 161 16.33 14.23 -2.45
C ASP A 161 16.38 14.15 -0.90
N TRP A 162 15.81 13.10 -0.30
CA TRP A 162 15.66 13.02 1.16
C TRP A 162 17.00 13.07 1.91
N GLU A 163 18.05 12.42 1.39
CA GLU A 163 19.39 12.41 2.00
C GLU A 163 20.02 13.82 2.01
N ALA A 164 19.86 14.56 0.91
CA ALA A 164 20.36 15.93 0.81
C ALA A 164 19.56 16.89 1.70
N GLN A 165 18.26 16.65 1.90
CA GLN A 165 17.42 17.42 2.82
C GLN A 165 17.78 17.13 4.28
N GLU A 166 18.04 15.87 4.62
CA GLU A 166 18.45 15.43 5.95
C GLU A 166 19.82 16.01 6.33
N ALA A 167 20.81 15.92 5.43
CA ALA A 167 22.13 16.52 5.66
C ALA A 167 22.06 18.05 5.87
N LYS A 168 21.17 18.75 5.15
CA LYS A 168 20.92 20.18 5.37
C LYS A 168 20.26 20.46 6.72
N MET A 169 19.31 19.62 7.13
CA MET A 169 18.62 19.73 8.41
C MET A 169 19.58 19.49 9.58
N ASP A 170 20.44 18.48 9.49
CA ASP A 170 21.46 18.16 10.48
C ASP A 170 22.48 19.29 10.61
N ALA A 171 22.96 19.83 9.49
CA ALA A 171 23.84 20.98 9.49
C ALA A 171 23.17 22.22 10.12
N ALA A 172 21.88 22.43 9.88
CA ALA A 172 21.12 23.52 10.49
C ALA A 172 20.94 23.32 12.01
N MET A 173 20.67 22.10 12.46
CA MET A 173 20.54 21.76 13.88
C MET A 173 21.87 21.88 14.61
N ALA A 174 22.98 21.44 14.01
CA ALA A 174 24.32 21.58 14.57
C ALA A 174 24.69 23.06 14.76
N ARG A 175 24.42 23.91 13.77
CA ARG A 175 24.62 25.37 13.87
C ARG A 175 23.77 25.97 14.99
N LYS A 176 22.49 25.61 15.06
CA LYS A 176 21.57 26.08 16.11
C LYS A 176 22.01 25.64 17.51
N ASN A 177 22.55 24.44 17.65
CA ASN A 177 23.07 23.96 18.93
C ASN A 177 24.36 24.68 19.34
N ALA A 178 25.26 24.95 18.39
CA ALA A 178 26.46 25.75 18.62
C ALA A 178 26.11 27.20 19.03
N GLU A 179 25.13 27.81 18.38
CA GLU A 179 24.62 29.14 18.73
C GLU A 179 24.00 29.17 20.14
N ARG A 180 23.27 28.11 20.53
CA ARG A 180 22.70 27.96 21.88
C ARG A 180 23.79 27.77 22.94
N ALA A 181 24.84 27.00 22.64
CA ALA A 181 25.98 26.83 23.53
C ALA A 181 26.73 28.15 23.74
N ALA A 182 27.00 28.89 22.66
CA ALA A 182 27.63 30.21 22.72
C ALA A 182 26.78 31.24 23.50
N ALA A 183 25.44 31.17 23.38
CA ALA A 183 24.54 32.02 24.15
C ALA A 183 24.50 31.66 25.65
N GLN A 184 24.72 30.39 26.02
CA GLN A 184 24.83 29.96 27.42
C GLN A 184 26.17 30.40 28.04
N GLU A 185 27.28 30.32 27.30
CA GLU A 185 28.58 30.82 27.75
C GLU A 185 28.60 32.34 27.94
N GLY A 186 27.90 33.10 27.08
CA GLY A 186 27.74 34.56 27.24
C GLY A 186 26.87 34.99 28.44
N SER A 187 26.10 34.07 29.03
CA SER A 187 25.29 34.34 30.24
C SER A 187 26.02 34.05 31.55
N ALA A 188 27.22 33.44 31.48
CA ALA A 188 28.10 33.20 32.62
C ALA A 188 29.03 34.41 32.87
N THR A 189 28.46 35.62 32.99
CA THR A 189 29.21 36.72 33.61
C THR A 189 29.01 36.60 35.12
N PRO A 190 30.06 36.42 35.94
CA PRO A 190 29.92 36.46 37.39
C PRO A 190 29.48 37.88 37.76
N LYS A 191 28.29 38.02 38.34
CA LYS A 191 27.87 39.27 38.96
C LYS A 191 28.92 39.62 40.02
N PRO A 192 29.66 40.74 39.92
CA PRO A 192 30.56 41.14 40.98
C PRO A 192 29.69 41.57 42.16
N GLY A 193 29.51 40.64 43.11
CA GLY A 193 28.94 40.95 44.41
C GLY A 193 29.87 41.94 45.09
N SER A 194 29.42 43.18 45.20
CA SER A 194 29.99 44.21 46.04
C SER A 194 30.22 43.65 47.44
N GLY A 195 31.49 43.61 47.87
CA GLY A 195 31.85 43.34 49.24
C GLY A 195 31.18 44.35 50.15
N LYS A 196 30.36 43.85 51.07
CA LYS A 196 30.13 44.50 52.35
C LYS A 196 30.38 43.46 53.42
N ALA A 197 31.53 43.60 54.08
CA ALA A 197 31.82 42.93 55.32
C ALA A 197 30.79 43.39 56.36
N ASP A 198 30.06 42.44 56.93
CA ASP A 198 29.62 42.53 58.32
C ASP A 198 29.70 41.11 58.88
N GLY A 199 30.38 41.01 60.01
CA GLY A 199 30.85 39.76 60.58
C GLY A 199 29.79 39.01 61.39
N GLY A 200 30.18 37.81 61.80
CA GLY A 200 29.57 37.10 62.91
C GLY A 200 29.26 35.64 62.62
N GLY A 201 30.12 34.76 63.14
CA GLY A 201 29.75 33.48 63.74
C GLY A 201 29.51 32.30 62.81
N ASP A 202 30.37 31.28 62.96
CA ASP A 202 30.06 29.85 63.15
C ASP A 202 28.85 29.29 62.34
N GLU A 203 29.00 28.28 61.49
CA GLU A 203 29.29 26.92 61.92
C GLU A 203 29.56 26.03 60.68
N ALA A 204 30.58 25.17 60.76
CA ALA A 204 30.79 24.09 59.80
C ALA A 204 30.08 22.83 60.30
N VAL A 205 29.11 22.30 59.55
CA VAL A 205 28.51 20.97 59.78
C VAL A 205 28.19 20.37 58.42
N SER A 206 29.06 19.49 57.90
CA SER A 206 28.94 18.03 58.01
C SER A 206 27.67 17.49 57.36
N GLY A 207 27.78 16.89 56.18
CA GLY A 207 27.55 15.45 56.05
C GLY A 207 26.39 15.23 55.08
N VAL A 208 26.17 14.12 54.39
CA VAL A 208 26.72 12.77 54.38
C VAL A 208 26.22 12.16 53.06
N ILE A 209 26.98 11.18 52.59
CA ILE A 209 26.77 10.31 51.43
C ILE A 209 25.66 9.26 51.72
N LEU A 210 24.88 8.90 50.68
CA LEU A 210 23.96 7.74 50.49
C LEU A 210 22.61 7.79 51.25
N ASP A 211 21.47 7.38 50.66
CA ASP A 211 21.19 6.22 49.77
C ASP A 211 20.17 6.57 48.66
#